data_AF-A0A0D0D7K6-F1
#
_entry.id   AF-A0A0D0D7K6-F1
#
_cell.length_a   1.000
_cell.length_b   1.000
_cell.length_c   1.000
_cell.angle_alpha   90.00
_cell.angle_beta   90.00
_cell.angle_gamma   90.00
#
_symmetry.space_group_name_H-M   'P 1'
#
loop_
_entity.id
_entity.type
_entity.pdbx_description
1 polymer ?
#
loop_
_entity_poly.entity_id
_entity_poly.type
_entity_poly.pdbx_seq_one_letter_code
_entity_poly.pdbx_strand_id
1 'polypeptide(L)' 'DQYRELLQVARIWRVLKLLKWNRFGHELRAVGSGELVLFCPPCPQKGVNLDPE' A
#
# COMPACT_ATOMS: atom_id res chain seq x y z
N ASP A 1 21.35 6.87 19.09
CA ASP A 1 21.35 6.32 17.73
C ASP A 1 20.15 6.87 16.98
N GLN A 2 20.29 8.06 16.38
CA GLN A 2 19.19 8.81 15.77
C GLN A 2 18.71 8.17 14.45
N TYR A 3 19.58 7.39 13.80
CA TYR A 3 19.26 6.74 12.53
C TYR A 3 18.23 5.63 12.71
N ARG A 4 18.33 4.86 13.80
CA ARG A 4 17.36 3.82 14.15
C ARG A 4 15.95 4.39 14.36
N GLU A 5 15.84 5.51 15.06
CA GLU A 5 14.56 6.20 15.31
C GLU A 5 13.95 6.72 14.01
N LEU A 6 14.76 7.32 13.13
CA LEU A 6 14.32 7.76 11.81
C LEU A 6 13.76 6.59 10.98
N LEU A 7 14.45 5.45 10.96
CA LEU A 7 13.98 4.25 10.25
C LEU A 7 12.65 3.73 10.83
N GLN A 8 12.48 3.79 12.14
CA GLN A 8 11.24 3.38 12.79
C GLN A 8 10.07 4.27 12.36
N VAL A 9 10.25 5.60 12.42
CA VAL A 9 9.22 6.57 12.00
C VAL A 9 8.92 6.43 10.51
N ALA A 10 9.93 6.23 9.67
CA ALA A 10 9.75 6.03 8.23
C ALA A 10 8.93 4.76 7.91
N ARG A 11 9.16 3.66 8.65
CA ARG A 11 8.38 2.42 8.52
C ARG A 11 6.93 2.62 8.95
N ILE A 12 6.70 3.27 10.10
CA ILE A 12 5.35 3.60 10.60
C ILE A 12 4.62 4.46 9.57
N TRP A 13 5.27 5.51 9.06
CA TRP A 13 4.70 6.39 8.06
C TRP A 13 4.32 5.63 6.78
N ARG A 14 5.18 4.74 6.28
CA ARG A 14 4.89 3.91 5.10
C ARG A 14 3.64 3.05 5.31
N VAL A 15 3.49 2.43 6.49
CA VAL A 15 2.30 1.63 6.83
C VAL A 15 1.05 2.49 6.89
N LEU A 16 1.09 3.64 7.58
CA LEU A 16 -0.05 4.57 7.67
C LEU A 16 -0.48 5.08 6.30
N LYS A 17 0.48 5.35 5.40
CA LYS A 17 0.20 5.73 4.01
C LYS A 17 -0.56 4.64 3.25
N LEU A 18 -0.12 3.39 3.37
CA LEU A 18 -0.79 2.24 2.73
C LEU A 18 -2.22 2.06 3.26
N LEU A 19 -2.41 2.14 4.58
CA LEU A 19 -3.74 2.05 5.20
C LEU A 19 -4.66 3.17 4.71
N LYS A 20 -4.16 4.42 4.69
CA LYS A 20 -4.94 5.57 4.21
C LYS A 20 -5.35 5.42 2.75
N TRP A 21 -4.44 5.01 1.88
CA TRP A 21 -4.73 4.85 0.45
C TRP A 21 -5.75 3.76 0.16
N ASN A 22 -5.76 2.70 0.95
CA ASN A 22 -6.68 1.58 0.79
C ASN A 22 -7.94 1.68 1.67
N ARG A 23 -8.23 2.86 2.24
CA ARG A 23 -9.40 3.13 3.11
C ARG A 23 -9.45 2.35 4.43
N PHE A 24 -8.34 1.74 4.85
CA PHE A 24 -8.23 1.00 6.12
C PHE A 24 -7.90 1.87 7.34
N GLY A 25 -7.75 3.19 7.19
CA GLY A 25 -7.29 4.07 8.27
C GLY A 25 -8.21 4.13 9.50
N HIS A 26 -9.47 3.71 9.38
CA HIS A 26 -10.46 3.68 10.47
C HIS A 26 -11.03 2.29 10.73
N GLU A 27 -10.52 1.24 10.06
CA GLU A 27 -11.02 -0.11 10.26
C GLU A 27 -10.33 -0.77 11.45
N LEU A 28 -11.13 -1.44 12.29
CA LEU A 28 -10.64 -2.22 13.44
C LEU A 28 -10.24 -3.65 13.07
N ARG A 29 -10.52 -4.08 11.83
CA ARG A 29 -10.16 -5.42 11.37
C ARG A 29 -8.70 -5.49 10.95
N ALA A 30 -8.14 -6.68 11.04
CA ALA A 30 -6.84 -6.96 10.44
C ALA A 30 -6.92 -6.87 8.92
N VAL A 31 -5.86 -6.32 8.32
CA VAL A 31 -5.65 -6.27 6.88
C VAL A 31 -5.26 -7.66 6.38
N GLY A 32 -6.00 -8.19 5.42
CA GLY A 32 -5.73 -9.42 4.71
C GLY A 32 -4.63 -9.28 3.65
N SER A 33 -4.15 -10.42 3.15
CA SER A 33 -3.16 -10.44 2.06
C SER A 33 -3.72 -9.75 0.82
N GLY A 34 -2.93 -8.87 0.22
CA GLY A 34 -3.31 -8.15 -1.00
C GLY A 34 -4.18 -6.91 -0.78
N GLU A 35 -4.72 -6.67 0.42
CA GLU A 35 -5.64 -5.54 0.64
C GLU A 35 -4.96 -4.16 0.70
N LEU A 36 -3.62 -4.12 0.77
CA LEU A 36 -2.84 -2.88 0.72
C LEU A 36 -2.05 -2.69 -0.57
N VAL A 37 -2.28 -3.53 -1.59
CA VAL A 37 -1.59 -3.35 -2.87
C VAL A 37 -2.00 -2.04 -3.50
N LEU A 38 -1.03 -1.31 -4.03
CA LEU A 38 -1.31 -0.10 -4.79
C LEU A 38 -1.47 -0.46 -6.25
N PHE A 39 -2.43 0.20 -6.89
CA PHE A 39 -2.54 0.16 -8.33
C PHE A 39 -1.22 0.63 -8.95
N CYS A 40 -0.66 -0.19 -9.84
CA CYS A 40 0.55 0.13 -10.59
C CYS A 40 0.13 0.42 -12.03
N PRO A 41 0.04 1.70 -12.45
CA PRO A 41 -0.36 2.06 -13.81
C PRO A 41 0.46 1.40 -14.93
N PRO A 42 1.78 1.20 -14.80
CA PRO A 42 2.57 0.53 -15.84
C PRO A 42 2.51 -1.00 -15.78
N CYS A 43 1.90 -1.61 -14.75
CA CYS A 43 1.78 -3.07 -14.73
C CYS A 43 0.82 -3.53 -15.84
N PRO A 44 1.14 -4.60 -16.58
CA PRO A 44 0.25 -5.11 -17.61
C PRO A 44 -1.05 -5.63 -16.99
N GLN A 45 -2.17 -5.10 -17.45
CA GLN A 45 -3.51 -5.34 -16.94
C GLN A 45 -4.43 -5.58 -18.13
N LYS A 46 -4.78 -6.86 -18.33
CA LYS A 46 -5.70 -7.29 -19.39
C LYS A 46 -7.02 -6.53 -19.28
N GLY A 47 -7.43 -5.86 -20.34
CA GLY A 47 -8.65 -5.04 -20.38
C GLY A 47 -8.55 -3.67 -19.69
N VAL A 48 -7.38 -3.27 -19.17
CA VAL A 48 -7.13 -1.90 -18.69
C VAL A 48 -6.12 -1.18 -19.58
N ASN A 49 -4.91 -1.75 -19.71
CA ASN A 49 -3.83 -1.19 -20.53
C ASN A 49 -3.22 -2.22 -21.50
N LEU A 50 -3.69 -3.47 -21.46
CA LEU A 50 -3.43 -4.50 -22.46
C LEU A 50 -4.72 -4.88 -23.18
N ASP A 51 -4.58 -5.37 -24.40
CA ASP A 51 -5.68 -5.92 -25.18
C ASP A 51 -6.38 -7.07 -24.40
N PRO A 52 -7.72 -7.07 -24.32
CA PRO A 52 -8.48 -8.14 -23.69
C PRO A 52 -8.49 -9.48 -24.48
N GLU A 53 -7.90 -9.56 -25.67
CA GLU A 53 -7.71 -10.83 -26.39
C GLU A 53 -6.26 -11.33 -26.30
#